data_AF-A0A4R2LC71-F1
#
_entry.id   AF-A0A4R2LC71-F1
#
_cell.length_a   1.000
_cell.length_b   1.000
_cell.length_c   1.000
_cell.angle_alpha   90.00
_cell.angle_beta   90.00
_cell.angle_gamma   90.00
#
_symmetry.space_group_name_H-M   'P 1'
#
loop_
_entity.id
_entity.type
_entity.pdbx_description
1 polymer ?
#
loop_
_entity_poly.entity_id
_entity_poly.type
_entity_poly.pdbx_seq_one_letter_code
_entity_poly.pdbx_strand_id
1 'polypeptide(L)' 'MLFSMALIAFVVVALPVWIVAHYLVRWRAARVISGEDETLLAELHRTAERLEGRVQTLERILDAELPNWRRDHD' A
#
# COMPACT_ATOMS: atom_id res chain seq x y z
N MET A 1 -0.15 23.84 -47.65
CA MET A 1 1.05 23.00 -47.44
C MET A 1 1.83 23.40 -46.18
N LEU A 2 2.23 24.66 -46.02
CA LEU A 2 2.95 25.13 -44.82
C LEU A 2 2.18 24.95 -43.50
N PHE A 3 0.88 25.25 -43.50
CA PHE A 3 0.03 25.08 -42.31
C PHE A 3 -0.04 23.62 -41.83
N SER A 4 -0.14 22.68 -42.78
CA SER A 4 -0.16 21.25 -42.49
C SER A 4 1.17 20.78 -41.85
N MET A 5 2.30 21.31 -42.32
CA MET A 5 3.61 20.97 -41.77
C MET A 5 3.80 21.50 -40.35
N ALA A 6 3.36 22.73 -40.07
CA ALA A 6 3.37 23.30 -38.73
C ALA A 6 2.48 22.52 -37.76
N LEU A 7 1.30 22.09 -38.21
CA LEU A 7 0.37 21.28 -37.41
C LEU A 7 0.97 19.91 -37.07
N ILE A 8 1.58 19.24 -38.04
CA ILE A 8 2.22 17.93 -37.83
C ILE A 8 3.37 18.07 -36.82
N ALA A 9 4.22 19.09 -36.95
CA ALA A 9 5.31 19.34 -36.01
C ALA A 9 4.79 19.59 -34.58
N PHE A 10 3.71 20.36 -34.44
CA PHE A 10 3.07 20.59 -33.15
C PHE A 10 2.54 19.30 -32.52
N VAL A 11 1.82 18.48 -33.30
CA VAL A 11 1.27 17.20 -32.83
C VAL A 11 2.37 16.24 -32.40
N VAL A 12 3.46 16.16 -33.17
CA VAL A 12 4.62 15.31 -32.87
C VAL A 12 5.33 15.71 -31.57
N VAL A 13 5.24 16.98 -31.13
CA VAL A 13 5.80 17.42 -29.85
C VAL A 13 4.78 17.35 -28.72
N ALA A 14 3.55 17.81 -28.97
CA ALA A 14 2.50 17.88 -27.95
C ALA A 14 2.06 16.48 -27.48
N LEU A 15 1.94 15.50 -28.38
CA LEU A 15 1.56 14.13 -28.02
C LEU A 15 2.56 13.44 -27.08
N PRO A 16 3.87 13.36 -27.38
CA PRO A 16 4.80 12.72 -26.46
C PRO A 16 4.93 13.48 -25.14
N VAL A 17 4.89 14.81 -25.15
CA VAL A 17 4.87 15.61 -23.91
C VAL A 17 3.65 15.29 -23.06
N TRP A 18 2.45 15.18 -23.68
CA TRP A 18 1.22 14.79 -22.99
C TRP A 18 1.30 13.38 -22.42
N ILE A 19 1.79 12.42 -23.20
CA ILE A 19 1.99 11.03 -22.78
C ILE A 19 2.88 11.00 -21.53
N VAL A 20 4.05 11.64 -21.58
CA VAL A 20 4.98 11.71 -20.44
C VAL A 20 4.31 12.35 -19.23
N ALA A 21 3.63 13.49 -19.40
CA ALA A 21 2.91 14.16 -18.32
C ALA A 21 1.82 13.28 -17.71
N HIS A 22 1.06 12.55 -18.54
CA HIS A 22 -0.01 11.67 -18.11
C HIS A 22 0.52 10.52 -17.23
N TYR A 23 1.60 9.86 -17.66
CA TYR A 23 2.22 8.79 -16.87
C TYR A 23 2.86 9.33 -15.59
N LEU A 24 3.48 10.51 -15.63
CA LEU A 24 4.06 11.13 -14.45
C LEU A 24 2.99 11.49 -13.40
N VAL A 25 1.85 12.04 -13.82
CA VAL A 25 0.71 12.35 -12.94
C VAL A 25 0.12 11.06 -12.36
N ARG A 26 -0.08 10.02 -13.17
CA ARG A 26 -0.58 8.72 -12.67
C ARG A 26 0.39 8.07 -11.69
N TRP A 27 1.70 8.14 -11.96
CA TRP A 27 2.72 7.62 -11.05
C TRP A 27 2.76 8.38 -9.73
N ARG A 28 2.60 9.71 -9.79
CA ARG A 28 2.54 10.54 -8.57
C ARG A 28 1.27 10.28 -7.77
N ALA A 29 0.13 10.08 -8.44
CA ALA A 29 -1.12 9.70 -7.79
C ALA A 29 -1.04 8.31 -7.11
N ALA A 30 -0.34 7.35 -7.71
CA ALA A 30 -0.13 6.02 -7.13
C ALA A 30 0.92 5.99 -5.99
N ARG A 31 1.72 7.05 -5.82
CA ARG A 31 2.78 7.14 -4.79
C ARG A 31 2.35 7.88 -3.53
N VAL A 32 1.20 8.55 -3.55
CA VAL A 32 0.61 9.12 -2.36
C VAL A 32 -0.18 8.01 -1.70
N ILE A 33 0.14 7.66 -0.45
CA ILE A 33 -0.72 6.82 0.38
C ILE A 33 -2.10 7.46 0.32
N SER A 34 -3.04 6.78 -0.34
CA SER A 34 -4.39 7.31 -0.50
C SER A 34 -5.06 7.31 0.88
N GLY A 35 -6.05 8.17 1.10
CA GLY A 35 -6.81 8.13 2.35
C GLY A 35 -7.45 6.75 2.61
N GLU A 36 -7.72 5.97 1.56
CA GLU A 36 -8.15 4.58 1.65
C GLU A 36 -7.05 3.67 2.21
N ASP A 37 -5.80 3.83 1.76
CA ASP A 37 -4.66 3.07 2.28
C ASP A 37 -4.42 3.35 3.78
N GLU A 38 -4.58 4.60 4.23
CA GLU A 38 -4.49 4.94 5.66
C GLU A 38 -5.58 4.24 6.47
N THR A 39 -6.81 4.18 5.96
CA THR A 39 -7.90 3.46 6.63
C THR A 39 -7.67 1.96 6.70
N LEU A 40 -7.14 1.36 5.62
CA LEU A 40 -6.78 -0.05 5.58
C LEU A 40 -5.66 -0.36 6.59
N LEU A 41 -4.63 0.48 6.65
CA LEU A 41 -3.54 0.34 7.63
C LEU A 41 -4.06 0.44 9.07
N ALA A 42 -4.99 1.38 9.34
CA ALA A 42 -5.61 1.50 10.65
C ALA A 42 -6.43 0.27 11.04
N GLU A 43 -7.14 -0.34 10.09
CA GLU A 43 -7.89 -1.59 10.32
C GLU A 43 -6.97 -2.78 10.57
N LEU A 44 -5.88 -2.92 9.79
CA LEU A 44 -4.87 -3.94 10.01
C LEU A 44 -4.22 -3.80 11.39
N HIS A 45 -3.93 -2.57 11.81
CA HIS A 45 -3.37 -2.30 13.13
C HIS A 45 -4.32 -2.73 14.25
N ARG A 46 -5.60 -2.34 14.18
CA ARG A 46 -6.62 -2.78 15.15
C ARG A 46 -6.78 -4.30 15.19
N THR A 47 -6.67 -4.94 14.03
CA THR A 47 -6.75 -6.40 13.93
C THR A 47 -5.55 -7.06 14.62
N ALA A 48 -4.35 -6.52 14.44
CA ALA A 48 -3.15 -6.99 15.11
C ALA A 48 -3.27 -6.86 16.64
N GLU A 49 -3.73 -5.72 17.16
CA GLU A 49 -3.96 -5.54 18.62
C GLU A 49 -4.95 -6.57 19.18
N ARG A 50 -6.03 -6.85 18.44
CA ARG A 50 -7.01 -7.86 18.84
C ARG A 50 -6.41 -9.27 18.86
N LEU A 51 -5.58 -9.60 17.89
CA LEU A 51 -4.89 -10.89 17.84
C LEU A 51 -3.89 -11.02 18.98
N GLU A 52 -3.14 -9.97 19.30
CA GLU A 52 -2.22 -9.94 20.43
C GLU A 52 -2.95 -10.21 21.76
N GLY A 53 -4.08 -9.56 22.01
CA GLY A 53 -4.89 -9.83 23.20
C GLY A 53 -5.39 -11.28 23.28
N ARG A 54 -5.68 -11.90 22.13
CA ARG A 54 -6.04 -13.33 22.08
C ARG A 54 -4.84 -14.23 22.36
N VAL A 55 -3.68 -13.91 21.82
CA VAL A 55 -2.43 -14.65 22.10
C VAL A 55 -2.14 -14.60 23.60
N GLN A 56 -2.19 -13.43 24.22
CA GLN A 56 -1.98 -13.31 25.67
C GLN A 56 -2.99 -14.14 26.48
N THR A 57 -4.25 -14.22 26.01
CA THR A 57 -5.26 -15.08 26.64
C THR A 57 -4.90 -16.56 26.49
N LEU A 58 -4.48 -16.99 25.30
CA LEU A 58 -4.04 -18.36 25.05
C LEU A 58 -2.79 -18.70 25.86
N GLU A 59 -1.83 -17.80 25.96
CA GLU A 59 -0.64 -17.96 26.80
C GLU A 59 -1.01 -18.15 28.26
N ARG A 60 -1.97 -17.37 28.79
CA ARG A 60 -2.46 -17.55 30.16
C ARG A 60 -3.13 -18.90 30.38
N ILE A 61 -3.93 -19.36 29.43
CA ILE A 61 -4.58 -20.68 29.50
C ILE A 61 -3.51 -21.79 29.45
N LEU A 62 -2.54 -21.65 28.55
CA LEU A 62 -1.47 -22.62 28.36
C LEU A 62 -0.52 -22.67 29.57
N ASP A 63 -0.24 -21.52 30.19
CA ASP A 63 0.50 -21.43 31.46
C ASP A 63 -0.26 -22.12 32.61
N ALA A 64 -1.59 -22.10 32.60
CA ALA A 64 -2.43 -22.76 33.60
C ALA A 64 -2.54 -24.29 33.38
N GLU A 65 -2.67 -24.74 32.13
CA GLU A 65 -2.86 -26.15 31.82
C GLU A 65 -1.54 -26.94 31.67
N LEU A 66 -0.49 -26.32 31.14
CA LEU A 66 0.82 -26.94 30.94
C LEU A 66 1.96 -26.06 31.46
N PRO A 67 2.14 -25.86 32.79
CA PRO A 67 3.09 -24.90 33.37
C PRO A 67 4.58 -25.02 32.94
N ASN A 68 4.97 -26.07 32.22
CA ASN A 68 6.33 -26.27 31.69
C ASN A 68 6.43 -26.18 30.16
N TRP A 69 5.36 -25.83 29.43
CA TRP A 69 5.33 -25.85 27.96
C TRP A 69 6.44 -25.00 27.30
N ARG A 70 6.85 -23.90 27.94
CA ARG A 70 7.95 -23.04 27.45
C ARG A 70 9.32 -23.68 27.54
N ARG A 71 9.51 -24.69 28.41
CA ARG A 71 10.81 -25.37 28.62
C ARG A 71 11.07 -26.47 27.60
N ASP A 72 10.03 -26.92 26.88
CA ASP A 72 10.10 -28.00 25.90
C ASP A 72 10.49 -27.50 24.49
N HIS A 73 10.69 -26.18 24.32
CA HIS A 73 11.02 -25.53 23.04
C HIS A 73 12.44 -24.93 22.98
N ASP A 74 13.28 -25.15 24.01
CA ASP A 74 14.73 -24.89 24.01
C ASP A 74 15.50 -26.18 23.66
#